data_AF-A0AAJ6B7X9-F1
#
_entry.id   AF-A0AAJ6B7X9-F1
#
_cell.length_a   1.000
_cell.length_b   1.000
_cell.length_c   1.000
_cell.angle_alpha   90.00
_cell.angle_beta   90.00
_cell.angle_gamma   90.00
#
_symmetry.space_group_name_H-M   'P 1'
#
loop_
_entity.id
_entity.type
_entity.pdbx_description
1 polymer ?
#
loop_
_entity_poly.entity_id
_entity_poly.type
_entity_poly.pdbx_seq_one_letter_code
_entity_poly.pdbx_strand_id
1 'polypeptide(L)' 'MERFALQLGPSTFGIFDTFETEEARKIHLTGKIAEALMANASTLLTKEPVIEQVDLIAIK' A
#
# COMPACT_ATOMS: atom_id res chain seq x y z
N MET A 1 -0.53 -1.83 -13.45
CA MET A 1 -0.40 -1.83 -11.96
C MET A 1 0.78 -2.71 -11.60
N GLU A 2 1.81 -2.10 -11.03
CA GLU A 2 2.95 -2.82 -10.46
C GLU A 2 2.86 -2.74 -8.93
N ARG A 3 3.29 -3.79 -8.23
CA ARG A 3 3.33 -3.86 -6.77
C ARG A 3 4.70 -4.31 -6.31
N PHE A 4 5.23 -3.61 -5.32
CA PHE A 4 6.49 -3.93 -4.69
C PHE A 4 6.29 -4.05 -3.18
N ALA A 5 6.74 -5.17 -2.61
CA ALA A 5 6.87 -5.31 -1.16
C ALA A 5 8.24 -4.77 -0.74
N LEU A 6 8.24 -3.92 0.28
CA LEU A 6 9.44 -3.28 0.79
C LEU A 6 9.73 -3.82 2.19
N GLN A 7 11.00 -4.16 2.45
CA GLN A 7 11.52 -4.34 3.79
C GLN A 7 12.50 -3.20 4.07
N LEU A 8 12.08 -2.28 4.93
CA LEU A 8 12.83 -1.07 5.28
C LEU A 8 13.70 -1.26 6.53
N GLY A 9 13.38 -2.29 7.32
CA GLY A 9 14.13 -2.69 8.49
C GLY A 9 13.67 -4.05 9.02
N PRO A 10 14.17 -4.47 10.20
CA PRO A 10 13.83 -5.78 10.79
C PRO A 10 12.33 -5.97 11.07
N SER A 11 11.62 -4.89 11.39
CA SER A 11 10.18 -4.87 11.69
C SER A 11 9.45 -3.70 11.03
N THR A 12 9.94 -3.22 9.88
CA THR A 12 9.33 -2.11 9.14
C THR A 12 9.20 -2.50 7.68
N PHE A 13 7.96 -2.53 7.21
CA PHE A 13 7.59 -3.01 5.90
C PHE A 13 6.72 -1.99 5.19
N GLY A 14 6.68 -2.05 3.87
CA GLY A 14 5.88 -1.16 3.05
C GLY A 14 5.36 -1.85 1.80
N ILE A 15 4.40 -1.21 1.17
CA ILE A 15 3.87 -1.56 -0.14
C ILE A 15 3.99 -0.32 -1.01
N PHE A 16 4.58 -0.47 -2.19
CA PHE A 16 4.57 0.56 -3.22
C PHE A 16 3.83 0.02 -4.43
N ASP A 17 2.66 0.59 -4.71
CA ASP A 17 1.82 0.22 -5.84
C ASP A 17 1.72 1.41 -6.80
N THR A 18 1.88 1.15 -8.10
CA THR A 18 1.72 2.16 -9.16
C THR A 18 0.43 1.95 -9.92
N PHE A 19 -0.18 3.06 -10.35
CA PHE A 19 -1.46 3.08 -11.03
C PHE A 19 -1.41 3.97 -12.25
N GLU A 20 -2.04 3.53 -13.34
CA GLU A 20 -2.16 4.31 -14.57
C GLU A 20 -3.20 5.45 -14.42
N THR A 21 -4.17 5.29 -13.51
CA THR A 21 -5.25 6.25 -13.29
C THR A 21 -5.64 6.33 -11.82
N GLU A 22 -6.29 7.44 -11.46
CA GLU A 22 -6.87 7.63 -10.13
C GLU A 22 -7.94 6.58 -9.79
N GLU A 23 -8.73 6.20 -10.80
CA GLU A 23 -9.80 5.22 -10.61
C GLU A 23 -9.23 3.84 -10.27
N ALA A 24 -8.15 3.43 -10.93
CA ALA A 24 -7.46 2.19 -10.60
C ALA A 24 -6.90 2.23 -9.16
N ARG A 25 -6.40 3.38 -8.70
CA ARG A 25 -5.93 3.58 -7.32
C ARG A 25 -7.06 3.43 -6.30
N LYS A 26 -8.23 4.02 -6.57
CA LYS A 26 -9.41 3.89 -5.68
C LYS A 26 -9.90 2.46 -5.58
N ILE A 27 -10.04 1.77 -6.71
CA ILE A 27 -10.44 0.34 -6.74
C ILE A 27 -9.46 -0.51 -5.93
N HIS A 28 -8.16 -0.21 -6.03
CA HIS A 28 -7.14 -0.90 -5.25
C HIS A 28 -7.30 -0.69 -3.73
N LEU A 29 -7.51 0.56 -3.30
CA LEU A 29 -7.68 0.91 -1.88
C LEU A 29 -8.94 0.34 -1.24
N THR A 30 -9.97 0.03 -2.03
CA THR A 30 -11.18 -0.66 -1.57
C THR A 30 -11.19 -2.15 -1.93
N GLY A 31 -10.03 -2.69 -2.32
CA GLY A 31 -9.90 -4.08 -2.73
C GLY A 31 -9.66 -5.04 -1.57
N LYS A 32 -9.70 -6.33 -1.88
CA LYS A 32 -9.52 -7.44 -0.91
C LYS A 32 -8.24 -7.36 -0.06
N ILE A 33 -7.20 -6.72 -0.57
CA ILE A 33 -5.92 -6.60 0.15
C ILE A 33 -6.01 -5.56 1.26
N ALA A 34 -6.60 -4.39 0.97
CA ALA A 34 -6.84 -3.37 1.97
C ALA A 34 -7.82 -3.91 3.04
N GLU A 35 -8.87 -4.62 2.63
CA GLU A 35 -9.79 -5.29 3.54
C GLU A 35 -9.07 -6.29 4.46
N ALA A 36 -8.24 -7.17 3.88
CA ALA A 36 -7.50 -8.17 4.65
C ALA A 36 -6.47 -7.53 5.59
N LEU A 37 -5.78 -6.46 5.17
CA LEU A 37 -4.85 -5.72 6.01
C LEU A 37 -5.58 -5.11 7.21
N MET A 38 -6.69 -4.43 6.98
CA MET A 38 -7.46 -3.80 8.05
C MET A 38 -8.06 -4.85 9.01
N ALA A 39 -8.51 -6.00 8.48
CA ALA A 39 -9.01 -7.10 9.31
C ALA A 39 -7.94 -7.72 10.22
N ASN A 40 -6.66 -7.60 9.87
CA ASN A 40 -5.54 -8.18 10.64
C ASN A 40 -4.64 -7.10 11.29
N ALA A 41 -4.99 -5.82 11.17
CA ALA A 41 -4.10 -4.71 11.54
C ALA A 41 -3.66 -4.75 13.01
N SER A 42 -4.58 -5.03 13.94
CA SER A 42 -4.28 -5.10 15.37
C SER A 42 -3.39 -6.29 15.76
N THR A 43 -3.39 -7.36 14.95
CA THR A 43 -2.56 -8.55 15.17
C THR A 43 -1.16 -8.38 14.60
N LEU A 44 -1.05 -7.73 13.43
CA LEU A 44 0.19 -7.68 12.64
C LEU A 44 0.97 -6.38 12.81
N LEU A 45 0.31 -5.27 13.15
CA LEU A 45 0.91 -3.94 13.17
C LEU A 45 0.92 -3.38 14.59
N THR A 46 2.05 -2.79 14.96
CA THR A 46 2.21 -2.10 16.26
C THR A 46 1.49 -0.75 16.31
N LYS A 47 1.09 -0.21 15.15
CA LYS A 47 0.36 1.03 14.95
C LYS A 47 -0.42 0.95 13.64
N GLU A 48 -1.40 1.83 13.44
CA GLU A 48 -2.13 1.92 12.17
C GLU A 48 -1.16 2.12 10.98
N PRO A 49 -1.47 1.52 9.81
CA PRO A 49 -0.64 1.69 8.63
C PRO A 49 -0.72 3.13 8.13
N VAL A 50 0.41 3.69 7.71
CA VAL A 50 0.46 5.01 7.07
C VAL A 50 0.24 4.80 5.57
N ILE A 51 -0.74 5.52 5.00
CA ILE A 51 -1.06 5.48 3.57
C ILE A 51 -0.83 6.87 3.00
N GLU A 52 0.15 6.99 2.10
CA GLU A 52 0.48 8.24 1.41
C GLU A 52 0.11 8.14 -0.07
N GLN A 53 -0.60 9.16 -0.58
CA GLN A 53 -0.86 9.30 -2.01
C GLN A 53 0.26 10.14 -2.61
N VAL A 54 1.03 9.54 -3.52
CA VAL A 54 2.21 10.17 -4.14
C VAL A 54 1.98 10.30 -5.64
N ASP A 55 2.27 11.48 -6.18
CA ASP A 55 2.26 11.73 -7.61
C ASP A 55 3.61 11.36 -8.23
N LEU A 56 3.59 10.50 -9.24
CA LEU A 56 4.80 10.14 -9.99
C LEU A 56 5.03 11.16 -11.12
N ILE A 57 6.03 12.03 -10.92
CA ILE A 57 6.40 13.07 -11.89
C ILE A 57 7.34 12.57 -13.00
N ALA A 58 7.96 11.40 -12.80
CA ALA A 58 8.82 10.72 -13.76
C ALA A 58 8.88 9.22 -13.46
N ILE A 59 9.06 8.40 -14.49
CA ILE A 59 9.25 6.95 -14.41
C ILE A 59 10.42 6.58 -15.33
N LYS A 60 11.29 5.68 -14.89
CA LYS A 60 12.48 5.23 -15.64
C LYS A 60 12.46 3.71 -15.80
#